data_AF-A0A6S6XXE0-F1
#
_entry.id   AF-A0A6S6XXE0-F1
#
_cell.length_a   1.000
_cell.length_b   1.000
_cell.length_c   1.000
_cell.angle_alpha   90.00
_cell.angle_beta   90.00
_cell.angle_gamma   90.00
#
_symmetry.space_group_name_H-M   'P 1'
#
loop_
_entity.id
_entity.type
_entity.pdbx_description
1 polymer ?
#
loop_
_entity_poly.entity_id
_entity_poly.type
_entity_poly.pdbx_seq_one_letter_code
_entity_poly.pdbx_strand_id
1 'polypeptide(L)'
;MNKATQPDGLEPPATDPAPMTPAKGFLVLMALVVVIAAFLVLSHTIGVTETWAAFLFLLYWAGIDHADFGKLPAAIVGGVMGLLMVYLMQQAPLWLGTTTGGAVLLGTVLLLVYCQIMGWLPIAVNMMTMLYLTVGSAPVIQAAFQLPGTLAALALSVTYFAGLVWVGSQVQKMRSAKA
;
A
#
# COMPACT_ATOMS: atom_id res chain seq x y z
N MET A 1 -64.50 -2.02 -4.87
CA MET A 1 -63.52 -2.60 -5.82
C MET A 1 -62.14 -2.11 -5.42
N ASN A 2 -61.28 -3.04 -5.01
CA ASN A 2 -59.98 -2.81 -4.38
C ASN A 2 -58.98 -2.19 -5.37
N LYS A 3 -58.28 -1.15 -4.92
CA LYS A 3 -57.08 -0.60 -5.57
C LYS A 3 -55.91 -1.49 -5.15
N ALA A 4 -55.46 -2.37 -6.05
CA ALA A 4 -54.32 -3.24 -5.79
C ALA A 4 -53.06 -2.38 -5.65
N THR A 5 -52.49 -2.39 -4.45
CA THR A 5 -51.19 -1.84 -4.08
C THR A 5 -50.09 -2.52 -4.89
N GLN A 6 -49.38 -1.72 -5.68
CA GLN A 6 -48.12 -2.06 -6.32
C GLN A 6 -47.07 -2.33 -5.23
N PRO A 7 -46.36 -3.47 -5.24
CA PRO A 7 -45.26 -3.68 -4.32
C PRO A 7 -44.05 -2.82 -4.77
N ASP A 8 -43.73 -1.80 -3.97
CA ASP A 8 -42.43 -1.16 -3.95
C ASP A 8 -41.35 -2.21 -3.64
N GLY A 9 -40.30 -2.30 -4.44
CA GLY A 9 -39.11 -3.07 -4.06
C GLY A 9 -38.28 -3.76 -5.15
N LEU A 10 -38.55 -3.56 -6.45
CA LEU A 10 -37.63 -4.06 -7.48
C LEU A 10 -36.74 -2.92 -7.96
N GLU A 11 -35.67 -2.64 -7.23
CA GLU A 11 -34.49 -2.00 -7.85
C GLU A 11 -34.19 -2.78 -9.14
N PRO A 12 -34.03 -2.09 -10.29
CA PRO A 12 -33.57 -2.77 -11.49
C PRO A 12 -32.27 -3.50 -11.16
N PRO A 13 -32.11 -4.77 -11.57
CA PRO A 13 -30.94 -5.57 -11.19
C PRO A 13 -29.68 -4.77 -11.53
N ALA A 14 -28.82 -4.59 -10.52
CA ALA A 14 -27.51 -4.00 -10.72
C ALA A 14 -26.86 -4.72 -11.90
N THR A 15 -26.56 -3.97 -12.94
CA THR A 15 -25.88 -4.51 -14.12
C THR A 15 -24.46 -4.81 -13.68
N ASP A 16 -24.20 -6.08 -13.35
CA ASP A 16 -22.85 -6.52 -13.04
C ASP A 16 -21.93 -6.11 -14.20
N PRO A 17 -20.80 -5.42 -13.93
CA PRO A 17 -19.87 -5.03 -14.97
C PRO A 17 -19.46 -6.27 -15.75
N ALA A 18 -19.60 -6.21 -17.09
CA ALA A 18 -19.36 -7.33 -17.98
C ALA A 18 -18.02 -8.02 -17.63
N PRO A 19 -18.01 -9.35 -17.43
CA PRO A 19 -16.82 -10.07 -16.99
C PRO A 19 -15.62 -9.78 -17.90
N MET A 20 -14.44 -9.55 -17.30
CA MET A 20 -13.21 -9.38 -18.09
C MET A 20 -12.97 -10.61 -18.95
N THR A 21 -12.85 -10.42 -20.26
CA THR A 21 -12.50 -11.52 -21.16
C THR A 21 -11.05 -11.95 -20.91
N PRO A 22 -10.70 -13.25 -21.07
CA PRO A 22 -9.33 -13.74 -20.86
C PRO A 22 -8.27 -12.94 -21.65
N ALA A 23 -8.58 -12.52 -22.87
CA ALA A 23 -7.70 -11.71 -23.69
C ALA A 23 -7.43 -10.31 -23.10
N LYS A 24 -8.44 -9.64 -22.55
CA LYS A 24 -8.27 -8.34 -21.87
C LYS A 24 -7.44 -8.50 -20.59
N GLY A 25 -7.71 -9.56 -19.81
CA GLY A 25 -6.92 -9.89 -18.62
C GLY A 25 -5.45 -10.14 -18.95
N PHE A 26 -5.16 -10.87 -20.02
CA PHE A 26 -3.79 -11.12 -20.48
C PHE A 26 -3.08 -9.82 -20.90
N LEU A 27 -3.76 -8.91 -21.61
CA LEU A 27 -3.18 -7.62 -21.97
C LEU A 27 -2.84 -6.76 -20.74
N VAL A 28 -3.73 -6.72 -19.75
CA VAL A 28 -3.47 -6.02 -18.48
C VAL A 28 -2.28 -6.64 -17.75
N LEU A 29 -2.18 -7.97 -17.73
CA LEU A 29 -1.03 -8.68 -17.16
C LEU A 29 0.27 -8.31 -17.88
N MET A 30 0.30 -8.30 -19.21
CA MET A 30 1.49 -7.91 -19.98
C MET A 30 1.91 -6.47 -19.70
N ALA A 31 0.94 -5.56 -19.62
CA ALA A 31 1.21 -4.17 -19.23
C ALA A 31 1.80 -4.10 -17.81
N LEU A 32 1.26 -4.85 -16.85
CA LEU A 32 1.77 -4.90 -15.49
C LEU A 32 3.20 -5.48 -15.43
N VAL A 33 3.50 -6.53 -16.20
CA VAL A 33 4.85 -7.11 -16.31
C VAL A 33 5.84 -6.05 -16.80
N VAL A 34 5.50 -5.30 -17.84
CA VAL A 34 6.37 -4.23 -18.37
C VAL A 34 6.61 -3.14 -17.32
N VAL A 35 5.56 -2.72 -16.61
CA VAL A 35 5.67 -1.70 -15.54
C VAL A 35 6.55 -2.19 -14.40
N ILE A 36 6.34 -3.42 -13.91
CA ILE A 36 7.14 -4.00 -12.83
C ILE A 36 8.60 -4.20 -13.27
N ALA A 37 8.83 -4.71 -14.48
CA ALA A 37 10.18 -4.89 -15.00
C ALA A 37 10.93 -3.55 -15.12
N ALA A 38 10.26 -2.52 -15.64
CA ALA A 38 10.84 -1.18 -15.71
C ALA A 38 11.16 -0.61 -14.33
N PHE A 39 10.29 -0.82 -13.34
CA PHE A 39 10.54 -0.43 -11.95
C PHE A 39 11.77 -1.15 -11.35
N LEU A 40 11.90 -2.46 -11.59
CA LEU A 40 13.03 -3.24 -11.08
C LEU A 40 14.36 -2.82 -11.71
N VAL A 41 14.38 -2.59 -13.03
CA VAL A 41 15.56 -2.07 -13.73
C VAL A 41 15.93 -0.70 -13.17
N LEU A 42 14.96 0.21 -13.02
CA LEU A 42 15.18 1.53 -12.44
C LEU A 42 15.76 1.43 -11.03
N SER A 43 15.14 0.63 -10.16
CA SER A 43 15.58 0.42 -8.78
C SER A 43 17.03 -0.07 -8.72
N HIS A 44 17.37 -1.06 -9.55
CA HIS A 44 18.73 -1.59 -9.63
C HIS A 44 19.74 -0.55 -10.15
N THR A 45 19.38 0.26 -11.15
CA THR A 45 20.29 1.27 -11.71
C THR A 45 20.66 2.40 -10.74
N ILE A 46 19.79 2.68 -9.76
CA ILE A 46 20.03 3.72 -8.75
C ILE A 46 20.47 3.14 -7.40
N GLY A 47 20.73 1.82 -7.33
CA GLY A 47 21.23 1.15 -6.13
C GLY A 47 20.18 0.89 -5.04
N VAL A 48 18.89 0.94 -5.37
CA VAL A 48 17.79 0.63 -4.44
C VAL A 48 17.52 -0.87 -4.48
N THR A 49 17.92 -1.59 -3.43
CA THR A 49 17.79 -3.05 -3.32
C THR A 49 16.58 -3.50 -2.50
N GLU A 50 16.06 -2.64 -1.64
CA GLU A 50 14.96 -2.95 -0.70
C GLU A 50 13.58 -2.93 -1.38
N THR A 51 13.45 -3.60 -2.52
CA THR A 51 12.26 -3.58 -3.38
C THR A 51 11.02 -4.10 -2.68
N TRP A 52 11.16 -4.90 -1.61
CA TRP A 52 10.02 -5.36 -0.80
C TRP A 52 9.21 -4.18 -0.27
N ALA A 53 9.84 -3.11 0.21
CA ALA A 53 9.15 -1.93 0.70
C ALA A 53 8.36 -1.26 -0.42
N ALA A 54 9.01 -1.06 -1.58
CA ALA A 54 8.34 -0.52 -2.76
C ALA A 54 7.10 -1.32 -3.17
N PHE A 55 7.18 -2.65 -3.15
CA PHE A 55 6.05 -3.51 -3.50
C PHE A 55 4.96 -3.52 -2.44
N LEU A 56 5.27 -3.38 -1.15
CA LEU A 56 4.23 -3.22 -0.12
C LEU A 56 3.46 -1.92 -0.30
N PHE A 57 4.14 -0.84 -0.66
CA PHE A 57 3.47 0.40 -1.01
C PHE A 57 2.54 0.20 -2.21
N LEU A 58 3.04 -0.40 -3.29
CA LEU A 58 2.23 -0.70 -4.48
C LEU A 58 1.01 -1.58 -4.14
N LEU A 59 1.24 -2.66 -3.41
CA LEU A 59 0.19 -3.61 -3.01
C LEU A 59 -0.91 -2.93 -2.22
N TYR A 60 -0.55 -2.10 -1.24
CA TYR A 60 -1.52 -1.42 -0.41
C TYR A 60 -2.21 -0.28 -1.16
N TRP A 61 -1.45 0.69 -1.67
CA TRP A 61 -2.02 1.90 -2.23
C TRP A 61 -2.74 1.62 -3.57
N ALA A 62 -2.13 0.87 -4.49
CA ALA A 62 -2.77 0.55 -5.76
C ALA A 62 -3.75 -0.61 -5.67
N GLY A 63 -3.43 -1.65 -4.86
CA GLY A 63 -4.26 -2.85 -4.77
C GLY A 63 -5.44 -2.75 -3.80
N ILE A 64 -5.28 -2.11 -2.65
CA ILE A 64 -6.34 -2.00 -1.62
C ILE A 64 -7.05 -0.65 -1.72
N ASP A 65 -6.29 0.44 -1.80
CA ASP A 65 -6.84 1.79 -1.94
C ASP A 65 -7.18 2.17 -3.38
N HIS A 66 -7.05 1.23 -4.34
CA HIS A 66 -7.40 1.43 -5.75
C HIS A 66 -6.72 2.66 -6.38
N ALA A 67 -5.50 2.97 -5.93
CA ALA A 67 -4.71 4.13 -6.34
C ALA A 67 -5.40 5.48 -6.08
N ASP A 68 -6.19 5.57 -5.00
CA ASP A 68 -6.84 6.80 -4.56
C ASP A 68 -5.80 7.83 -4.07
N PHE A 69 -5.70 8.96 -4.79
CA PHE A 69 -4.82 10.06 -4.43
C PHE A 69 -5.22 10.77 -3.14
N GLY A 70 -6.49 10.68 -2.70
CA GLY A 70 -6.93 11.21 -1.42
C GLY A 70 -6.33 10.47 -0.23
N LYS A 71 -6.00 9.18 -0.41
CA LYS A 71 -5.40 8.32 0.62
C LYS A 71 -3.87 8.25 0.53
N LEU A 72 -3.29 8.73 -0.56
CA LEU A 72 -1.84 8.72 -0.79
C LEU A 72 -1.03 9.34 0.36
N PRO A 73 -1.40 10.50 0.94
CA PRO A 73 -0.65 11.06 2.07
C PRO A 73 -0.64 10.14 3.30
N ALA A 74 -1.79 9.54 3.64
CA ALA A 74 -1.88 8.59 4.75
C ALA A 74 -1.09 7.30 4.46
N ALA A 75 -1.10 6.82 3.21
CA ALA A 75 -0.30 5.68 2.78
C ALA A 75 1.22 5.97 2.90
N ILE A 76 1.68 7.17 2.53
CA ILE A 76 3.08 7.58 2.66
C ILE A 76 3.47 7.66 4.14
N VAL A 77 2.71 8.40 4.95
CA VAL A 77 3.03 8.60 6.37
C VAL A 77 2.96 7.26 7.13
N GLY A 78 1.98 6.42 6.84
CA GLY A 78 1.87 5.09 7.42
C GLY A 78 3.04 4.19 7.03
N GLY A 79 3.48 4.23 5.76
CA GLY A 79 4.66 3.50 5.30
C GLY A 79 5.93 3.95 6.01
N VAL A 80 6.15 5.27 6.11
CA VAL A 80 7.29 5.84 6.86
C VAL A 80 7.23 5.43 8.34
N MET A 81 6.07 5.56 8.98
CA MET A 81 5.89 5.19 10.39
C MET A 81 6.15 3.70 10.61
N GLY A 82 5.67 2.84 9.71
CA GLY A 82 5.94 1.40 9.75
C GLY A 82 7.44 1.10 9.66
N LEU A 83 8.15 1.74 8.73
CA LEU A 83 9.60 1.60 8.59
C LEU A 83 10.38 2.10 9.80
N LEU A 84 9.95 3.20 10.42
CA LEU A 84 10.55 3.70 11.67
C LEU A 84 10.33 2.72 12.82
N MET A 85 9.19 2.03 12.88
CA MET A 85 8.95 0.98 13.88
C MET A 85 9.81 -0.25 13.62
N VAL A 86 9.99 -0.66 12.37
CA VAL A 86 10.90 -1.76 12.00
C VAL A 86 12.35 -1.43 12.39
N TYR A 87 12.78 -0.18 12.16
CA TYR A 87 14.07 0.30 12.67
C TYR A 87 14.14 0.23 14.20
N LEU A 88 13.09 0.67 14.90
CA LEU A 88 13.04 0.59 16.37
C LEU A 88 13.10 -0.87 16.86
N MET A 89 12.48 -1.82 16.14
CA MET A 89 12.58 -3.26 16.42
C MET A 89 14.02 -3.76 16.35
N GLN A 90 14.79 -3.28 15.36
CA GLN A 90 16.19 -3.67 15.19
C GLN A 90 17.08 -3.06 16.29
N GLN A 91 16.80 -1.82 16.71
CA GLN A 91 17.63 -1.08 17.66
C GLN A 91 17.30 -1.33 19.14
N ALA A 92 16.03 -1.61 19.49
CA ALA A 92 15.62 -1.77 20.88
C ALA A 92 16.37 -2.87 21.65
N PRO A 93 16.66 -4.06 21.07
CA PRO A 93 17.48 -5.07 21.74
C PRO A 93 18.93 -4.63 21.97
N LEU A 94 19.47 -3.78 21.08
CA LEU A 94 20.84 -3.25 21.19
C LEU A 94 20.96 -2.23 22.32
N TRP A 95 19.92 -1.42 22.55
CA TRP A 95 19.94 -0.37 23.57
C TRP A 95 19.52 -0.85 24.96
N LEU A 96 18.55 -1.75 25.04
CA LEU A 96 17.90 -2.14 26.30
C LEU A 96 18.20 -3.59 26.72
N GLY A 97 18.92 -4.34 25.89
CA GLY A 97 19.08 -5.79 26.03
C GLY A 97 17.86 -6.56 25.50
N THR A 98 18.04 -7.85 25.23
CA THR A 98 17.06 -8.67 24.51
C THR A 98 15.69 -8.75 25.23
N THR A 99 15.69 -8.96 26.55
CA THR A 99 14.45 -9.14 27.33
C THR A 99 13.67 -7.83 27.46
N THR A 100 14.33 -6.75 27.89
CA THR A 100 13.69 -5.43 28.06
C THR A 100 13.30 -4.83 26.71
N GLY A 101 14.16 -4.93 25.70
CA GLY A 101 13.88 -4.49 24.35
C GLY A 101 12.68 -5.22 23.74
N GLY A 102 12.58 -6.54 23.95
CA GLY A 102 11.41 -7.32 23.53
C GLY A 102 10.11 -6.88 24.20
N ALA A 103 10.13 -6.61 25.51
CA ALA A 103 8.95 -6.14 26.24
C ALA A 103 8.51 -4.74 25.81
N VAL A 104 9.46 -3.81 25.65
CA VAL A 104 9.17 -2.44 25.16
C VAL A 104 8.62 -2.46 23.75
N LEU A 105 9.18 -3.31 22.89
CA LEU A 105 8.69 -3.47 21.53
C LEU A 105 7.27 -4.01 21.50
N LEU A 106 6.98 -5.07 22.25
CA LEU A 106 5.63 -5.63 22.35
C LEU A 106 4.65 -4.57 22.87
N GLY A 107 5.01 -3.84 23.92
CA GLY A 107 4.21 -2.72 24.43
C GLY A 107 3.95 -1.64 23.39
N THR A 108 4.96 -1.30 22.58
CA THR A 108 4.84 -0.30 21.51
C THR A 108 3.90 -0.76 20.40
N VAL A 109 4.03 -2.02 19.95
CA VAL A 109 3.12 -2.58 18.93
C VAL A 109 1.68 -2.63 19.44
N LEU A 110 1.47 -3.07 20.68
CA LEU A 110 0.13 -3.08 21.30
C LEU A 110 -0.46 -1.67 21.41
N LEU A 111 0.36 -0.68 21.76
CA LEU A 111 -0.07 0.72 21.78
C LEU A 111 -0.47 1.22 20.40
N LEU A 112 0.29 0.91 19.35
CA LEU A 112 -0.06 1.28 17.98
C LEU A 112 -1.35 0.60 17.52
N VAL A 113 -1.53 -0.68 17.82
CA VAL A 113 -2.80 -1.38 17.53
C VAL A 113 -3.96 -0.73 18.27
N TYR A 114 -3.77 -0.37 19.54
CA TYR A 114 -4.79 0.33 20.31
C TYR A 114 -5.13 1.71 19.70
N CYS A 115 -4.12 2.49 19.32
CA CYS A 115 -4.32 3.76 18.60
C CYS A 115 -5.08 3.54 17.30
N GLN A 116 -4.78 2.48 16.55
CA GLN A 116 -5.48 2.14 15.31
C GLN A 116 -6.96 1.82 15.57
N ILE A 117 -7.26 1.00 16.58
CA ILE A 117 -8.63 0.62 16.96
C ILE A 117 -9.43 1.86 17.40
N MET A 118 -8.82 2.75 18.19
CA MET A 118 -9.43 3.98 18.66
C MET A 118 -9.52 5.07 17.59
N GLY A 119 -8.93 4.86 16.40
CA GLY A 119 -8.86 5.86 15.33
C GLY A 119 -7.99 7.07 15.67
N TRP A 120 -7.02 6.91 16.58
CA TRP A 120 -6.09 7.96 16.96
C TRP A 120 -4.94 8.06 15.98
N LEU A 121 -4.53 9.30 15.66
CA LEU A 121 -3.44 9.57 14.71
C LEU A 121 -3.59 8.79 13.38
N PRO A 122 -4.78 8.79 12.73
CA PRO A 122 -5.10 7.87 11.62
C PRO A 122 -4.23 8.07 10.37
N ILE A 123 -3.51 9.18 10.27
CA ILE A 123 -2.55 9.43 9.20
C ILE A 123 -1.25 8.64 9.43
N ALA A 124 -0.82 8.48 10.69
CA ALA A 124 0.43 7.80 11.05
C ALA A 124 0.24 6.35 11.51
N VAL A 125 -0.89 6.04 12.14
CA VAL A 125 -1.21 4.71 12.63
C VAL A 125 -2.38 4.16 11.83
N ASN A 126 -2.06 3.55 10.70
CA ASN A 126 -3.04 3.00 9.77
C ASN A 126 -2.62 1.61 9.27
N MET A 127 -3.44 1.06 8.37
CA MET A 127 -3.21 -0.30 7.86
C MET A 127 -1.89 -0.41 7.09
N MET A 128 -1.40 0.67 6.46
CA MET A 128 -0.07 0.68 5.87
C MET A 128 1.02 0.52 6.95
N THR A 129 0.91 1.25 8.06
CA THR A 129 1.84 1.11 9.20
C THR A 129 1.92 -0.33 9.67
N MET A 130 0.76 -0.99 9.83
CA MET A 130 0.69 -2.39 10.25
C MET A 130 1.24 -3.34 9.20
N LEU A 131 0.99 -3.10 7.91
CA LEU A 131 1.53 -3.93 6.83
C LEU A 131 3.06 -3.93 6.84
N TYR A 132 3.66 -2.75 6.90
CA TYR A 132 5.12 -2.60 6.96
C TYR A 132 5.71 -3.21 8.23
N LEU A 133 5.05 -3.02 9.38
CA LEU A 133 5.50 -3.60 10.64
C LEU A 133 5.44 -5.14 10.60
N THR A 134 4.37 -5.69 10.02
CA THR A 134 4.18 -7.14 9.89
C THR A 134 5.29 -7.75 9.05
N VAL A 135 5.51 -7.23 7.84
CA VAL A 135 6.52 -7.78 6.92
C VAL A 135 7.93 -7.47 7.42
N GLY A 136 8.17 -6.24 7.87
CA GLY A 136 9.46 -5.79 8.35
C GLY A 136 9.91 -6.48 9.64
N SER A 137 8.98 -6.99 10.46
CA SER A 137 9.31 -7.79 11.64
C SER A 137 9.86 -9.18 11.33
N ALA A 138 9.72 -9.67 10.08
CA ALA A 138 10.21 -10.99 9.71
C ALA A 138 11.74 -11.07 9.87
N PRO A 139 12.29 -12.14 10.47
CA PRO A 139 13.73 -12.24 10.74
C PRO A 139 14.61 -12.05 9.49
N VAL A 140 14.16 -12.55 8.35
CA VAL A 140 14.87 -12.39 7.06
C VAL A 140 14.94 -10.92 6.61
N ILE A 141 13.90 -10.13 6.87
CA ILE A 141 13.89 -8.70 6.55
C ILE A 141 14.73 -7.94 7.57
N GLN A 142 14.57 -8.23 8.87
CA GLN A 142 15.36 -7.59 9.94
C GLN A 142 16.87 -7.77 9.78
N ALA A 143 17.32 -8.93 9.27
CA ALA A 143 18.73 -9.22 9.05
C ALA A 143 19.35 -8.37 7.93
N ALA A 144 18.56 -8.01 6.91
CA ALA A 144 19.00 -7.21 5.76
C ALA A 144 18.59 -5.73 5.86
N PHE A 145 17.77 -5.37 6.84
CA PHE A 145 17.14 -4.06 6.94
C PHE A 145 18.15 -2.92 7.07
N GLN A 146 18.06 -1.96 6.14
CA GLN A 146 18.81 -0.71 6.17
C GLN A 146 17.85 0.46 5.96
N LEU A 147 17.59 1.24 7.02
CA LEU A 147 16.62 2.33 6.98
C LEU A 147 16.77 3.29 5.78
N PRO A 148 17.98 3.76 5.40
CA PRO A 148 18.12 4.65 4.25
C PRO A 148 17.70 4.01 2.92
N GLY A 149 18.12 2.76 2.69
CA GLY A 149 17.77 2.01 1.47
C GLY A 149 16.27 1.73 1.38
N THR A 150 15.66 1.35 2.50
CA THR A 150 14.23 1.06 2.56
C THR A 150 13.36 2.31 2.42
N LEU A 151 13.77 3.44 2.99
CA LEU A 151 13.10 4.73 2.78
C LEU A 151 13.25 5.20 1.32
N ALA A 152 14.42 5.02 0.72
CA ALA A 152 14.62 5.32 -0.70
C ALA A 152 13.72 4.44 -1.59
N ALA A 153 13.55 3.15 -1.26
CA ALA A 153 12.63 2.26 -1.96
C ALA A 153 11.17 2.72 -1.86
N LEU A 154 10.71 3.12 -0.68
CA LEU A 154 9.39 3.71 -0.50
C LEU A 154 9.23 4.98 -1.33
N ALA A 155 10.17 5.92 -1.24
CA ALA A 155 10.13 7.17 -2.01
C ALA A 155 10.11 6.91 -3.54
N LEU A 156 10.91 5.96 -4.01
CA LEU A 156 10.93 5.54 -5.41
C LEU A 156 9.58 4.94 -5.83
N SER A 157 8.97 4.07 -5.02
CA SER A 157 7.66 3.50 -5.34
C SER A 157 6.56 4.55 -5.39
N VAL A 158 6.57 5.51 -4.46
CA VAL A 158 5.59 6.60 -4.42
C VAL A 158 5.71 7.42 -5.70
N THR A 159 6.92 7.88 -6.02
CA THR A 159 7.16 8.71 -7.20
C THR A 159 6.86 7.98 -8.51
N TYR A 160 7.31 6.73 -8.64
CA TYR A 160 7.12 5.93 -9.85
C TYR A 160 5.66 5.54 -10.06
N PHE A 161 5.02 4.88 -9.09
CA PHE A 161 3.67 4.35 -9.27
C PHE A 161 2.60 5.43 -9.22
N ALA A 162 2.68 6.39 -8.29
CA ALA A 162 1.73 7.50 -8.27
C ALA A 162 1.87 8.38 -9.53
N GLY A 163 3.10 8.58 -10.01
CA GLY A 163 3.37 9.25 -11.28
C GLY A 163 2.73 8.55 -12.47
N LEU A 164 2.90 7.22 -12.58
CA LEU A 164 2.28 6.43 -13.66
C LEU A 164 0.75 6.49 -13.64
N VAL A 165 0.13 6.32 -12.46
CA VAL A 165 -1.32 6.42 -12.32
C VAL A 165 -1.80 7.83 -12.68
N TRP A 166 -1.08 8.86 -12.26
CA TRP A 166 -1.40 10.24 -12.60
C TRP A 166 -1.36 10.46 -14.11
N VAL A 167 -0.27 10.07 -14.78
CA VAL A 167 -0.16 10.16 -16.25
C VAL A 167 -1.29 9.39 -16.94
N GLY A 168 -1.56 8.16 -16.50
CA GLY A 168 -2.66 7.34 -17.03
C GLY A 168 -4.01 8.04 -16.93
N SER A 169 -4.30 8.67 -15.78
CA SER A 169 -5.54 9.41 -15.55
C SER A 169 -5.67 10.64 -16.47
N GLN A 170 -4.57 11.35 -16.76
CA GLN A 170 -4.59 12.50 -17.67
C GLN A 170 -4.83 12.07 -19.12
N VAL A 171 -4.18 10.99 -19.57
CA VAL A 171 -4.37 10.43 -20.92
C VAL A 171 -5.82 9.98 -21.11
N GLN A 172 -6.42 9.34 -20.10
CA GLN A 172 -7.84 8.94 -20.15
C GLN A 172 -8.77 10.16 -20.28
N LYS A 173 -8.56 11.20 -19.47
CA LYS A 173 -9.34 12.45 -19.56
C LYS A 173 -9.26 13.08 -20.95
N MET A 174 -8.07 13.13 -21.54
CA MET A 174 -7.85 13.67 -22.89
C MET A 174 -8.56 12.85 -23.98
N ARG A 175 -8.59 11.52 -23.85
CA ARG A 175 -9.27 10.65 -24.81
C ARG A 175 -10.78 10.76 -24.71
N SER A 176 -11.33 10.83 -23.49
CA SER A 176 -12.77 11.01 -23.27
C SER A 176 -13.28 12.38 -23.71
N ALA A 177 -12.44 13.42 -23.71
CA ALA A 177 -12.80 14.74 -24.23
C ALA A 177 -12.79 14.84 -25.77
N LYS A 178 -12.19 13.85 -26.45
CA LYS A 178 -12.13 13.76 -27.92
C LYS A 178 -13.14 12.78 -28.52
N ALA A 179 -13.81 11.98 -27.69
CA ALA A 179 -14.88 11.07 -28.08
C ALA A 179 -16.23 11.77 -28.00
#